data_AF-Q5R7I9-F1
#
_entry.id   AF-Q5R7I9-F1
#
_cell.length_a   1.000
_cell.length_b   1.000
_cell.length_c   1.000
_cell.angle_alpha   90.00
_cell.angle_beta   90.00
_cell.angle_gamma   90.00
#
_symmetry.space_group_name_H-M   'P 1'
#
loop_
_entity.id
_entity.type
_entity.pdbx_description
1 polymer ?
#
loop_
_entity_poly.entity_id
_entity_poly.type
_entity_poly.pdbx_seq_one_letter_code
_entity_poly.pdbx_strand_id
1 'polypeptide(L)'
;KDIVLVAYSALGSHREEQWVDPNSPVLLEDPVLCALAKKHKRTPALIALRYQLQRGVVVLAKSYNEQRIRENVQVFDFQLTSEDMKTIDGLNRNMRYLTLDIFAGPPNYPFSDEY
;
A
#
# COMPACT_ATOMS: atom_id res chain seq x y z
N LYS A 1 1.16 -13.15 -19.37
CA LYS A 1 -0.27 -13.44 -19.05
C LYS A 1 -0.93 -12.10 -18.85
N ASP A 2 -2.08 -11.86 -19.47
CA ASP A 2 -2.78 -10.57 -19.37
C ASP A 2 -3.63 -10.53 -18.08
N ILE A 3 -2.94 -10.58 -16.93
CA ILE A 3 -3.55 -10.58 -15.60
C ILE A 3 -3.19 -9.26 -14.93
N VAL A 4 -4.22 -8.51 -14.51
CA VAL A 4 -4.08 -7.26 -13.78
C VAL A 4 -4.02 -7.55 -12.27
N LEU A 5 -3.04 -6.97 -11.59
CA LEU A 5 -2.95 -7.01 -10.13
C LEU A 5 -3.86 -5.95 -9.51
N VAL A 6 -4.59 -6.35 -8.47
CA VAL A 6 -5.41 -5.46 -7.64
C VAL A 6 -4.86 -5.47 -6.22
N ALA A 7 -4.32 -4.35 -5.77
CA ALA A 7 -3.79 -4.15 -4.43
C ALA A 7 -4.93 -3.86 -3.44
N TYR A 8 -5.29 -4.87 -2.66
CA TYR A 8 -6.04 -4.67 -1.42
C TYR A 8 -5.11 -4.14 -0.32
N SER A 9 -5.68 -3.47 0.69
CA SER A 9 -4.91 -2.87 1.78
C SER A 9 -3.77 -1.96 1.30
N ALA A 10 -3.97 -1.25 0.18
CA ALA A 10 -2.96 -0.38 -0.44
C ALA A 10 -2.44 0.75 0.48
N LEU A 11 -3.17 1.04 1.56
CA LEU A 11 -2.82 2.02 2.59
C LEU A 11 -2.29 1.39 3.90
N GLY A 12 -1.92 0.10 3.88
CA GLY A 12 -1.37 -0.59 5.06
C GLY A 12 -2.42 -1.12 6.04
N SER A 13 -3.61 -1.50 5.53
CA SER A 13 -4.76 -1.99 6.32
C SER A 13 -5.41 -0.92 7.23
N HIS A 14 -6.57 -1.27 7.81
CA HIS A 14 -7.14 -0.57 8.97
C HIS A 14 -6.48 -0.97 10.29
N ARG A 15 -5.55 -1.94 10.24
CA ARG A 15 -4.76 -2.41 11.39
C ARG A 15 -5.62 -2.91 12.55
N GLU A 16 -6.71 -3.61 12.23
CA GLU A 16 -7.49 -4.32 13.25
C GLU A 16 -6.62 -5.42 13.87
N GLU A 17 -6.48 -5.42 15.20
CA GLU A 17 -5.56 -6.31 15.94
C GLU A 17 -5.83 -7.80 15.69
N GLN A 18 -7.08 -8.15 15.40
CA GLN A 18 -7.47 -9.52 15.04
C GLN A 18 -6.80 -10.04 13.75
N TRP A 19 -6.35 -9.13 12.88
CA TRP A 19 -5.79 -9.46 11.56
C TRP A 19 -4.36 -9.00 11.35
N VAL A 20 -3.95 -7.92 12.02
CA VAL A 20 -2.66 -7.26 11.81
C VAL A 20 -1.92 -7.16 13.12
N ASP A 21 -0.66 -7.61 13.15
CA ASP A 21 0.22 -7.45 14.30
C ASP A 21 0.34 -5.95 14.67
N PRO A 22 -0.06 -5.53 15.88
CA PRO A 22 0.03 -4.14 16.30
C PRO A 22 1.47 -3.59 16.29
N ASN A 23 2.48 -4.47 16.41
CA ASN A 23 3.90 -4.09 16.38
C ASN A 23 4.44 -3.91 14.97
N SER A 24 3.68 -4.29 13.93
CA SER A 24 4.07 -4.02 12.55
C SER A 24 4.17 -2.52 12.29
N PRO A 25 5.11 -2.04 11.47
CA PRO A 25 5.27 -0.62 11.18
C PRO A 25 4.01 -0.03 10.53
N VAL A 26 3.72 1.25 10.76
CA VAL A 26 2.59 1.95 10.14
C VAL A 26 3.04 2.53 8.79
N LEU A 27 2.51 2.01 7.68
CA LEU A 27 2.93 2.40 6.33
C LEU A 27 2.88 3.93 6.12
N LEU A 28 1.78 4.57 6.51
CA LEU A 28 1.57 6.00 6.27
C LEU A 28 2.44 6.91 7.16
N GLU A 29 3.16 6.34 8.12
CA GLU A 29 4.15 7.02 8.95
C GLU A 29 5.59 6.75 8.50
N ASP A 30 5.79 5.97 7.43
CA ASP A 30 7.12 5.71 6.90
C ASP A 30 7.81 7.05 6.51
N PRO A 31 9.05 7.30 6.99
CA PRO A 31 9.71 8.59 6.80
C PRO A 31 9.95 8.93 5.33
N VAL A 32 10.13 7.93 4.46
CA VAL A 32 10.33 8.14 3.03
C VAL A 32 9.03 8.56 2.37
N LEU A 33 7.91 7.89 2.67
CA LEU A 33 6.59 8.32 2.18
C LEU A 33 6.24 9.72 2.68
N CYS A 34 6.53 10.02 3.95
CA CYS A 34 6.33 11.36 4.51
C CYS A 34 7.19 12.43 3.83
N ALA A 35 8.44 12.13 3.51
CA ALA A 35 9.33 13.06 2.79
C ALA A 35 8.85 13.34 1.37
N LEU A 36 8.43 12.30 0.64
CA LEU A 36 7.86 12.44 -0.70
C LEU A 36 6.51 13.18 -0.68
N ALA A 37 5.69 12.93 0.34
CA ALA A 37 4.44 13.66 0.54
C ALA A 37 4.69 15.17 0.67
N LYS A 38 5.69 15.57 1.46
CA LYS A 38 6.13 16.97 1.56
C LYS A 38 6.64 17.53 0.24
N LYS A 39 7.49 16.78 -0.48
CA LYS A 39 8.03 17.18 -1.80
C LYS A 39 6.92 17.48 -2.81
N HIS A 40 5.88 16.65 -2.85
CA HIS A 40 4.77 16.77 -3.79
C HIS A 40 3.61 17.64 -3.30
N LYS A 41 3.66 18.13 -2.05
CA LYS A 41 2.53 18.82 -1.39
C LYS A 41 1.26 17.96 -1.42
N ARG A 42 1.41 16.70 -1.01
CA ARG A 42 0.38 15.65 -0.94
C ARG A 42 0.46 14.95 0.42
N THR A 43 -0.43 13.99 0.67
CA THR A 43 -0.38 13.12 1.86
C THR A 43 0.37 11.82 1.58
N PRO A 44 0.91 11.14 2.61
CA PRO A 44 1.54 9.82 2.44
C PRO A 44 0.62 8.80 1.76
N ALA A 45 -0.69 8.87 2.03
CA ALA A 45 -1.69 8.04 1.39
C ALA A 45 -1.72 8.23 -0.14
N LEU A 46 -1.72 9.48 -0.60
CA LEU A 46 -1.67 9.79 -2.02
C LEU A 46 -0.38 9.31 -2.69
N ILE A 47 0.77 9.41 -2.01
CA ILE A 47 2.03 8.86 -2.53
C ILE A 47 1.95 7.34 -2.69
N ALA A 48 1.46 6.64 -1.67
CA ALA A 48 1.32 5.17 -1.71
C ALA A 48 0.37 4.70 -2.82
N LEU A 49 -0.79 5.36 -2.98
CA LEU A 49 -1.75 5.04 -4.05
C LEU A 49 -1.17 5.37 -5.44
N ARG A 50 -0.53 6.53 -5.59
CA ARG A 50 0.04 6.96 -6.88
C ARG A 50 1.11 6.01 -7.36
N TYR A 51 1.96 5.53 -6.45
CA TYR A 51 3.00 4.56 -6.75
C TYR A 51 2.44 3.28 -7.39
N GLN A 52 1.38 2.70 -6.80
CA GLN A 52 0.77 1.48 -7.33
C GLN A 52 0.13 1.72 -8.71
N LEU A 53 -0.67 2.78 -8.83
CA LEU A 53 -1.35 3.14 -10.08
C LEU A 53 -0.36 3.38 -11.22
N GLN A 54 0.74 4.07 -10.94
CA GLN A 54 1.74 4.40 -11.96
C GLN A 54 2.54 3.18 -12.45
N ARG A 55 2.54 2.07 -11.70
CA ARG A 55 3.09 0.77 -12.11
C ARG A 55 2.04 -0.16 -12.75
N GLY A 56 0.83 0.33 -13.00
CA GLY A 56 -0.25 -0.45 -13.61
C GLY A 56 -1.02 -1.35 -12.63
N VAL A 57 -0.88 -1.13 -11.32
CA VAL A 57 -1.62 -1.87 -10.29
C VAL A 57 -2.89 -1.12 -9.93
N VAL A 58 -4.04 -1.79 -9.93
CA VAL A 58 -5.31 -1.22 -9.46
C VAL A 58 -5.29 -1.16 -7.93
N VAL A 59 -5.75 -0.06 -7.33
CA VAL A 59 -5.76 0.09 -5.87
C VAL A 59 -7.18 0.06 -5.30
N LEU A 60 -7.34 -0.59 -4.15
CA LEU A 60 -8.53 -0.48 -3.31
C LEU A 60 -8.19 0.37 -2.08
N ALA A 61 -8.83 1.53 -1.97
CA ALA A 61 -8.65 2.45 -0.85
C ALA A 61 -9.97 2.64 -0.10
N LYS A 62 -10.04 2.19 1.15
CA LYS A 62 -11.23 2.30 1.99
C LYS A 62 -11.07 3.46 2.98
N SER A 63 -12.12 4.24 3.15
CA SER A 63 -12.26 5.20 4.26
C SER A 63 -13.74 5.36 4.61
N TYR A 64 -14.03 5.62 5.88
CA TYR A 64 -15.35 6.09 6.35
C TYR A 64 -15.37 7.60 6.60
N ASN A 65 -14.23 8.27 6.46
CA ASN A 65 -14.11 9.71 6.58
C ASN A 65 -14.21 10.35 5.19
N GLU A 66 -15.20 11.22 5.01
CA GLU A 66 -15.51 11.87 3.73
C GLU A 66 -14.32 12.65 3.16
N GLN A 67 -13.61 13.40 4.00
CA GLN A 67 -12.44 14.18 3.56
C GLN A 67 -11.37 13.26 2.98
N ARG A 68 -11.08 12.12 3.62
CA ARG A 68 -10.13 11.13 3.09
C ARG A 68 -10.63 10.44 1.82
N ILE A 69 -11.94 10.21 1.69
CA ILE A 69 -12.52 9.67 0.45
C ILE A 69 -12.27 10.64 -0.71
N ARG A 70 -12.59 11.92 -0.50
CA ARG A 70 -12.34 12.98 -1.50
C ARG A 70 -10.86 13.15 -1.80
N GLU A 71 -10.00 13.12 -0.77
CA GLU A 71 -8.56 13.22 -0.93
C GLU A 71 -8.00 12.07 -1.77
N ASN A 72 -8.36 10.81 -1.48
CA ASN A 72 -7.82 9.65 -2.20
C ASN A 72 -8.07 9.69 -3.72
N VAL A 73 -9.14 10.36 -4.17
CA VAL A 73 -9.45 10.52 -5.60
C VAL A 73 -8.50 11.50 -6.29
N GLN A 74 -7.87 12.42 -5.56
CA GLN A 74 -6.88 13.38 -6.09
C GLN A 74 -5.56 12.72 -6.51
N VAL A 75 -5.44 11.39 -6.39
CA VAL A 75 -4.28 10.61 -6.83
C VAL A 75 -3.97 10.75 -8.33
N PHE A 76 -4.94 11.20 -9.13
CA PHE A 76 -4.78 11.43 -10.56
C PHE A 76 -4.21 12.82 -10.90
N ASP A 77 -4.16 13.74 -9.93
CA ASP A 77 -3.78 15.14 -10.16
C ASP A 77 -2.24 15.37 -10.16
N PHE A 78 -1.45 14.30 -10.01
CA PHE A 78 0.01 14.39 -9.98
C PHE A 78 0.66 13.09 -10.44
N GLN A 79 1.97 13.14 -10.64
CA GLN A 79 2.80 11.98 -10.98
C GLN A 79 4.05 11.96 -10.11
N LEU A 80 4.55 10.75 -9.84
CA LEU A 80 5.85 10.56 -9.20
C LEU A 80 6.93 10.55 -10.27
N THR A 81 8.09 11.14 -10.01
CA THR A 81 9.22 11.04 -10.95
C THR A 81 9.81 9.65 -10.92
N SER A 82 10.61 9.28 -11.93
CA SER A 82 11.30 7.99 -11.96
C SER A 82 12.20 7.79 -10.73
N GLU A 83 12.81 8.86 -10.21
CA GLU A 83 13.62 8.82 -8.99
C GLU A 83 12.76 8.56 -7.75
N ASP A 84 11.58 9.17 -7.67
CA ASP A 84 10.64 8.95 -6.56
C ASP A 84 10.11 7.51 -6.57
N MET A 85 9.77 7.00 -7.75
CA MET A 85 9.37 5.60 -7.93
C MET A 85 10.46 4.64 -7.44
N LYS A 86 11.70 4.85 -7.88
CA LYS A 86 12.86 4.04 -7.44
C LYS A 86 13.12 4.14 -5.94
N THR A 87 12.87 5.31 -5.35
CA THR A 87 12.98 5.51 -3.90
C THR A 87 11.96 4.67 -3.15
N ILE A 88 10.71 4.59 -3.64
CA ILE A 88 9.64 3.78 -3.03
C ILE A 88 9.90 2.27 -3.25
N ASP A 89 10.47 1.87 -4.39
CA ASP A 89 10.86 0.46 -4.62
C ASP A 89 11.79 -0.07 -3.51
N GLY A 90 12.67 0.80 -2.97
CA GLY A 90 13.57 0.50 -1.86
C GLY A 90 12.88 0.29 -0.51
N LEU A 91 11.57 0.54 -0.39
CA LEU A 91 10.80 0.30 0.84
C LEU A 91 10.30 -1.13 0.98
N ASN A 92 10.44 -1.98 -0.05
CA ASN A 92 9.96 -3.35 0.03
C ASN A 92 10.69 -4.13 1.14
N ARG A 93 9.91 -4.79 1.99
CA ARG A 93 10.41 -5.63 3.10
C ARG A 93 9.98 -7.10 2.97
N ASN A 94 9.33 -7.47 1.87
CA ASN A 94 8.63 -8.76 1.73
C ASN A 94 7.72 -9.09 2.94
N MET A 95 7.21 -8.03 3.60
CA MET A 95 6.40 -8.12 4.81
C MET A 95 4.93 -8.01 4.44
N ARG A 96 4.09 -8.90 5.00
CA ARG A 96 2.64 -8.87 4.84
C ARG A 96 2.00 -8.40 6.14
N TYR A 97 1.08 -7.43 6.06
CA TYR A 97 0.23 -7.09 7.21
C TYR A 97 -0.78 -8.20 7.53
N LEU A 98 -1.22 -8.91 6.49
CA LEU A 98 -2.22 -9.97 6.56
C LEU A 98 -1.54 -11.27 6.14
N THR A 99 -1.01 -12.00 7.13
CA THR A 99 -0.40 -13.32 6.91
C THR A 99 -1.46 -14.39 6.75
N LEU A 100 -2.62 -14.28 7.40
CA LEU A 100 -3.68 -15.29 7.34
C LEU A 100 -3.24 -16.66 7.88
N ASP A 101 -2.34 -16.68 8.87
CA ASP A 101 -1.74 -17.92 9.42
C ASP A 101 -2.78 -18.90 9.99
N ILE A 102 -3.97 -18.42 10.36
CA ILE A 102 -5.12 -19.26 10.74
C ILE A 102 -5.55 -20.25 9.63
N PHE A 103 -5.12 -20.02 8.39
CA PHE A 103 -5.35 -20.87 7.22
C PHE A 103 -4.08 -21.56 6.69
N ALA A 104 -2.98 -21.60 7.44
CA ALA A 104 -1.69 -22.14 6.96
C ALA A 104 -1.62 -23.68 6.82
N GLY A 105 -2.65 -24.42 7.25
CA GLY A 105 -2.66 -25.89 7.23
C GLY A 105 -2.90 -26.54 5.86
N PRO A 106 -3.91 -26.12 5.08
CA PRO A 106 -4.23 -26.73 3.78
C PRO A 106 -3.13 -26.55 2.73
N PRO A 107 -3.02 -27.46 1.74
CA PRO A 107 -1.96 -27.42 0.72
C PRO A 107 -2.02 -26.19 -0.19
N ASN A 108 -3.16 -25.50 -0.23
CA ASN A 108 -3.38 -24.33 -1.08
C ASN A 108 -3.18 -23.00 -0.32
N TYR A 109 -2.52 -23.01 0.84
CA TYR A 109 -2.19 -21.77 1.53
C TYR A 109 -1.26 -20.91 0.64
N PRO A 110 -1.68 -19.70 0.27
CA PRO A 110 -1.09 -18.99 -0.87
C PRO A 110 0.23 -18.29 -0.57
N PHE A 111 0.74 -18.35 0.67
CA PHE A 111 1.90 -17.56 1.11
C PHE A 111 3.09 -18.39 1.57
N SER A 112 3.06 -19.72 1.40
CA SER A 112 4.21 -20.59 1.69
C SER A 112 5.32 -20.46 0.65
N ASP A 113 4.97 -20.30 -0.62
CA ASP A 113 5.92 -20.32 -1.74
C ASP A 113 6.48 -18.93 -2.06
N GLU A 114 7.67 -18.90 -2.67
CA GLU A 114 8.24 -17.72 -3.32
C GLU A 114 7.51 -17.43 -4.65
N TYR A 115 7.54 -16.17 -5.11
CA TYR A 115 6.84 -15.69 -6.30
C TYR A 115 7.77 -15.35 -7.47
#